data_AF-A0A2P7RSG5-F1
#
_entry.id   AF-A0A2P7RSG5-F1
#
_cell.length_a   1.000
_cell.length_b   1.000
_cell.length_c   1.000
_cell.angle_alpha   90.00
_cell.angle_beta   90.00
_cell.angle_gamma   90.00
#
_symmetry.space_group_name_H-M   'P 1'
#
loop_
_entity.id
_entity.type
_entity.pdbx_description
1 polymer ?
#
loop_
_entity_poly.entity_id
_entity_poly.type
_entity_poly.pdbx_seq_one_letter_code
_entity_poly.pdbx_strand_id
1 'polypeptide(L)'
;MPHLRIFGDRAGYDEDRYTLVMSVKRKPTVFHLVAGGGLDVTTDPVDGRTIVDCSAAAGDDAGIHKDARLTPWEKEQTISKVTLTAKEVGSTVLRAKGGGADQIKPLPITVVSNNDARQIGNTLGEITSKLRDDIQKLSLRDAVIEVARDQMNSAISIGHSQNGFGVYMKSDTLNWCGAFAYWCWDQAAFIKGETNPFASGGNEVLWSPQRAIEWGRKPSSPVNMWRVDTNEGYSPANLKRADIVLVRANTRDWKGEDESKRPPGPWYWKHVCMIHSISGDTVLTMDGNQGFPQAIKIVERSLSEKVDGGPYKLAFVHPFLV
;
A
#
# COMPACT_ATOMS: atom_id res chain seq x y z
N MET A 1 -5.29 -26.11 -9.28
CA MET A 1 -3.83 -26.07 -9.53
C MET A 1 -3.13 -25.78 -8.21
N PRO A 2 -1.93 -26.35 -7.96
CA PRO A 2 -1.15 -26.02 -6.78
C PRO A 2 -0.91 -24.51 -6.65
N HIS A 3 -0.96 -23.98 -5.43
CA HIS A 3 -0.73 -22.56 -5.16
C HIS A 3 -0.45 -22.29 -3.69
N LEU A 4 0.14 -21.13 -3.40
CA LEU A 4 0.48 -20.71 -2.04
C LEU A 4 -0.65 -19.90 -1.41
N ARG A 5 -0.94 -20.18 -0.14
CA ARG A 5 -1.83 -19.40 0.72
C ARG A 5 -1.09 -18.89 1.95
N ILE A 6 -1.50 -17.72 2.44
CA ILE A 6 -0.99 -17.15 3.69
C ILE A 6 -2.14 -16.81 4.62
N PHE A 7 -2.12 -17.41 5.81
CA PHE A 7 -3.22 -17.36 6.78
C PHE A 7 -2.91 -16.52 8.03
N GLY A 8 -1.63 -16.25 8.29
CA GLY A 8 -1.12 -15.49 9.43
C GLY A 8 -0.56 -14.11 9.04
N ASP A 9 0.61 -13.74 9.60
CA ASP A 9 1.30 -12.49 9.28
C ASP A 9 1.58 -12.39 7.78
N ARG A 10 1.04 -11.34 7.14
CA ARG A 10 1.17 -11.08 5.69
C ARG A 10 2.23 -10.02 5.37
N ALA A 11 3.03 -9.59 6.35
CA ALA A 11 4.03 -8.55 6.14
C ALA A 11 4.98 -8.88 5.00
N GLY A 12 5.06 -7.95 4.06
CA GLY A 12 5.85 -7.98 2.83
C GLY A 12 5.25 -8.78 1.69
N TYR A 13 4.11 -9.48 1.87
CA TYR A 13 3.49 -10.24 0.79
C TYR A 13 2.50 -9.40 0.00
N ASP A 14 2.76 -9.25 -1.31
CA ASP A 14 1.90 -8.58 -2.27
C ASP A 14 1.22 -9.64 -3.15
N GLU A 15 -0.04 -9.94 -2.84
CA GLU A 15 -0.82 -10.98 -3.52
C GLU A 15 -1.09 -10.64 -4.99
N ASP A 16 -1.33 -9.36 -5.30
CA ASP A 16 -1.63 -8.88 -6.66
C ASP A 16 -0.41 -9.02 -7.59
N ARG A 17 0.77 -8.61 -7.12
CA ARG A 17 2.02 -8.76 -7.89
C ARG A 17 2.64 -10.14 -7.75
N TYR A 18 2.19 -10.92 -6.78
CA TYR A 18 2.73 -12.22 -6.40
C TYR A 18 4.22 -12.12 -6.10
N THR A 19 4.57 -11.25 -5.14
CA THR A 19 5.94 -11.02 -4.67
C THR A 19 6.00 -11.00 -3.16
N LEU A 20 7.15 -11.36 -2.59
CA LEU A 20 7.38 -11.31 -1.16
C LEU A 20 8.61 -10.45 -0.83
N VAL A 21 8.46 -9.54 0.11
CA VAL A 21 9.57 -8.85 0.78
C VAL A 21 9.72 -9.47 2.17
N MET A 22 10.92 -9.90 2.53
CA MET A 22 11.22 -10.45 3.85
C MET A 22 12.26 -9.59 4.55
N SER A 23 12.31 -9.67 5.87
CA SER A 23 13.36 -9.03 6.66
C SER A 23 14.21 -10.07 7.35
N VAL A 24 15.54 -9.89 7.32
CA VAL A 24 16.47 -10.71 8.12
C VAL A 24 16.26 -10.58 9.64
N LYS A 25 15.49 -9.57 10.07
CA LYS A 25 15.22 -9.28 11.49
C LYS A 25 13.81 -9.71 11.94
N ARG A 26 12.99 -10.26 11.03
CA ARG A 26 11.64 -10.72 11.34
C ARG A 26 11.59 -12.23 11.57
N LYS A 27 10.47 -12.67 12.15
CA LYS A 27 10.12 -14.08 12.26
C LYS A 27 9.95 -14.70 10.87
N PRO A 28 10.08 -16.04 10.75
CA PRO A 28 9.85 -16.74 9.50
C PRO A 28 8.45 -16.46 8.92
N THR A 29 8.38 -16.31 7.61
CA THR A 29 7.10 -16.22 6.87
C THR A 29 6.59 -17.63 6.61
N VAL A 30 5.32 -17.88 6.90
CA VAL A 30 4.70 -19.20 6.73
C VAL A 30 3.64 -19.14 5.63
N PHE A 31 3.89 -19.89 4.56
CA PHE A 31 2.90 -20.21 3.53
C PHE A 31 2.35 -21.62 3.73
N HIS A 32 1.19 -21.87 3.13
CA HIS A 32 0.59 -23.18 2.99
C HIS A 32 0.44 -23.46 1.51
N LEU A 33 1.14 -24.49 1.03
CA LEU A 33 1.09 -24.94 -0.35
C LEU A 33 -0.07 -25.91 -0.52
N VAL A 34 -1.14 -25.44 -1.14
CA VAL A 34 -2.31 -26.25 -1.46
C VAL A 34 -2.00 -27.15 -2.66
N ALA A 35 -2.46 -28.41 -2.60
CA ALA A 35 -2.08 -29.46 -3.53
C ALA A 35 -0.55 -29.66 -3.58
N GLY A 36 0.09 -29.59 -2.41
CA GLY A 36 1.55 -29.67 -2.23
C GLY A 36 2.13 -31.08 -2.18
N GLY A 37 1.28 -32.11 -2.16
CA GLY A 37 1.70 -33.50 -2.03
C GLY A 37 2.72 -33.91 -3.09
N GLY A 38 3.90 -34.35 -2.65
CA GLY A 38 4.98 -34.82 -3.53
C GLY A 38 5.72 -33.74 -4.31
N LEU A 39 5.51 -32.45 -4.00
CA LEU A 39 6.25 -31.35 -4.61
C LEU A 39 7.55 -31.06 -3.84
N ASP A 40 8.62 -30.81 -4.60
CA ASP A 40 9.89 -30.32 -4.07
C ASP A 40 9.86 -28.79 -3.97
N VAL A 41 9.96 -28.26 -2.75
CA VAL A 41 9.78 -26.83 -2.47
C VAL A 41 11.10 -26.22 -2.01
N THR A 42 11.68 -25.35 -2.84
CA THR A 42 13.02 -24.82 -2.66
C THR A 42 13.12 -23.36 -3.06
N THR A 43 14.16 -22.69 -2.57
CA THR A 43 14.56 -21.35 -3.00
C THR A 43 15.83 -21.45 -3.86
N ASP A 44 15.90 -20.66 -4.92
CA ASP A 44 17.06 -20.66 -5.81
C ASP A 44 18.30 -20.08 -5.08
N PRO A 45 19.45 -20.79 -5.05
CA PRO A 45 20.69 -20.23 -4.50
C PRO A 45 21.20 -19.10 -5.40
N VAL A 46 21.87 -18.11 -4.80
CA VAL A 46 22.44 -16.96 -5.54
C VAL A 46 23.94 -16.90 -5.27
N ASP A 47 24.73 -17.11 -6.32
CA ASP A 47 26.20 -17.18 -6.24
C ASP A 47 26.69 -18.19 -5.18
N GLY A 48 25.99 -19.32 -5.04
CA GLY A 48 26.29 -20.35 -4.03
C GLY A 48 25.86 -19.99 -2.61
N ARG A 49 25.14 -18.88 -2.40
CA ARG A 49 24.65 -18.44 -1.09
C ARG A 49 23.16 -18.70 -0.92
N THR A 50 22.77 -19.01 0.31
CA THR A 50 21.36 -19.18 0.71
C THR A 50 20.82 -17.86 1.23
N ILE A 51 20.09 -17.13 0.40
CA ILE A 51 19.44 -15.85 0.77
C ILE A 51 18.25 -16.09 1.69
N VAL A 52 17.44 -17.10 1.38
CA VAL A 52 16.29 -17.56 2.16
C VAL A 52 16.39 -19.06 2.33
N ASP A 53 16.28 -19.50 3.57
CA ASP A 53 16.18 -20.91 3.92
C ASP A 53 14.70 -21.34 3.85
N CYS A 54 14.44 -22.45 3.16
CA CYS A 54 13.09 -22.94 2.88
C CYS A 54 12.93 -24.34 3.49
N SER A 55 11.93 -24.48 4.36
CA SER A 55 11.55 -25.76 4.96
C SER A 55 10.09 -26.06 4.64
N ALA A 56 9.84 -27.13 3.88
CA ALA A 56 8.50 -27.65 3.63
C ALA A 56 8.25 -28.91 4.47
N ALA A 57 7.13 -28.94 5.19
CA ALA A 57 6.74 -30.13 5.95
C ALA A 57 6.43 -31.28 4.98
N ALA A 58 6.93 -32.48 5.30
CA ALA A 58 6.78 -33.69 4.47
C ALA A 58 5.35 -34.27 4.43
N GLY A 59 4.37 -33.57 4.99
CA GLY A 59 3.01 -34.07 5.16
C GLY A 59 1.96 -32.98 5.17
N ASP A 60 0.73 -33.42 5.37
CA ASP A 60 -0.47 -32.59 5.39
C ASP A 60 -0.59 -31.82 6.70
N ASP A 61 -0.86 -30.51 6.63
CA ASP A 61 -1.17 -29.69 7.81
C ASP A 61 -2.67 -29.81 8.12
N ALA A 62 -3.06 -30.92 8.73
CA ALA A 62 -4.47 -31.22 9.06
C ALA A 62 -5.17 -30.10 9.87
N GLY A 63 -4.41 -29.24 10.57
CA GLY A 63 -4.94 -28.10 11.29
C GLY A 63 -5.58 -27.05 10.38
N ILE A 64 -5.03 -26.85 9.17
CA ILE A 64 -5.47 -25.77 8.28
C ILE A 64 -6.76 -26.07 7.53
N HIS A 65 -7.15 -27.35 7.37
CA HIS A 65 -8.37 -27.74 6.66
C HIS A 65 -9.66 -27.19 7.29
N LYS A 66 -9.59 -26.78 8.56
CA LYS A 66 -10.69 -26.14 9.29
C LYS A 66 -10.81 -24.64 9.00
N ASP A 67 -9.85 -24.01 8.32
CA ASP A 67 -9.91 -22.59 8.01
C ASP A 67 -11.10 -22.29 7.08
N ALA A 68 -11.92 -21.31 7.47
CA ALA A 68 -13.12 -20.92 6.74
C ALA A 68 -12.81 -20.24 5.40
N ARG A 69 -11.59 -19.73 5.21
CA ARG A 69 -11.14 -19.05 3.98
C ARG A 69 -10.78 -20.03 2.87
N LEU A 70 -10.63 -21.32 3.17
CA LEU A 70 -10.42 -22.36 2.17
C LEU A 70 -11.73 -22.70 1.45
N THR A 71 -11.65 -22.80 0.13
CA THR A 71 -12.72 -23.34 -0.72
C THR A 71 -12.89 -24.84 -0.49
N PRO A 72 -14.05 -25.42 -0.87
CA PRO A 72 -14.28 -26.87 -0.75
C PRO A 72 -13.20 -27.71 -1.43
N TRP A 73 -12.80 -27.32 -2.66
CA TRP A 73 -11.75 -28.03 -3.40
C TRP A 73 -10.40 -28.00 -2.66
N GLU A 74 -9.99 -26.86 -2.09
CA GLU A 74 -8.72 -26.75 -1.36
C GLU A 74 -8.69 -27.63 -0.11
N LYS A 75 -9.84 -27.79 0.58
CA LYS A 75 -9.96 -28.64 1.77
C LYS A 75 -9.80 -30.14 1.48
N GLU A 76 -9.95 -30.55 0.22
CA GLU A 76 -9.76 -31.93 -0.23
C GLU A 76 -8.31 -32.20 -0.69
N GLN A 77 -7.47 -31.17 -0.81
CA GLN A 77 -6.08 -31.32 -1.25
C GLN A 77 -5.15 -31.54 -0.07
N THR A 78 -3.98 -32.15 -0.30
CA THR A 78 -2.86 -32.06 0.65
C THR A 78 -2.36 -30.62 0.74
N ILE A 79 -2.29 -30.07 1.95
CA ILE A 79 -1.82 -28.72 2.24
C ILE A 79 -0.52 -28.80 3.03
N SER A 80 0.61 -28.54 2.37
CA SER A 80 1.94 -28.61 3.00
C SER A 80 2.34 -27.25 3.57
N LYS A 81 2.78 -27.23 4.83
CA LYS A 81 3.32 -26.02 5.46
C LYS A 81 4.72 -25.69 4.92
N VAL A 82 4.90 -24.49 4.40
CA VAL A 82 6.18 -23.97 3.87
C VAL A 82 6.64 -22.81 4.74
N THR A 83 7.79 -22.96 5.39
CA THR A 83 8.39 -21.96 6.27
C THR A 83 9.61 -21.36 5.59
N LEU A 84 9.62 -20.05 5.44
CA LEU A 84 10.70 -19.27 4.84
C LEU A 84 11.41 -18.46 5.92
N THR A 85 12.73 -18.59 6.02
CA THR A 85 13.56 -17.83 6.95
C THR A 85 14.59 -17.02 6.18
N ALA A 86 14.49 -15.69 6.24
CA ALA A 86 15.50 -14.81 5.66
C ALA A 86 16.85 -14.97 6.37
N LYS A 87 17.93 -15.10 5.60
CA LYS A 87 19.30 -15.25 6.14
C LYS A 87 20.17 -14.04 5.78
N GLU A 88 20.10 -13.60 4.52
CA GLU A 88 20.94 -12.52 4.01
C GLU A 88 20.12 -11.57 3.13
N VAL A 89 20.54 -10.30 3.06
CA VAL A 89 19.95 -9.32 2.13
C VAL A 89 20.27 -9.73 0.69
N GLY A 90 19.26 -9.70 -0.17
CA GLY A 90 19.39 -10.14 -1.56
C GLY A 90 18.03 -10.46 -2.17
N SER A 91 18.03 -11.16 -3.29
CA SER A 91 16.81 -11.65 -3.94
C SER A 91 16.96 -13.12 -4.29
N THR A 92 15.87 -13.87 -4.24
CA THR A 92 15.78 -15.28 -4.64
C THR A 92 14.37 -15.55 -5.19
N VAL A 93 14.09 -16.79 -5.58
CA VAL A 93 12.78 -17.22 -6.06
C VAL A 93 12.41 -18.50 -5.34
N LEU A 94 11.21 -18.54 -4.75
CA LEU A 94 10.62 -19.77 -4.24
C LEU A 94 9.92 -20.51 -5.38
N ARG A 95 10.17 -21.81 -5.44
CA ARG A 95 9.60 -22.73 -6.42
C ARG A 95 8.99 -23.94 -5.73
N ALA A 96 7.99 -24.54 -6.36
CA ALA A 96 7.48 -25.86 -6.01
C ALA A 96 7.45 -26.69 -7.29
N LYS A 97 8.31 -27.71 -7.38
CA LYS A 97 8.54 -28.50 -8.59
C LYS A 97 7.97 -29.91 -8.45
N GLY A 98 7.43 -30.41 -9.55
CA GLY A 98 6.98 -31.80 -9.72
C GLY A 98 7.38 -32.26 -11.12
N GLY A 99 8.02 -33.43 -11.23
CA GLY A 99 8.54 -33.93 -12.51
C GLY A 99 9.54 -32.98 -13.20
N GLY A 100 10.26 -32.16 -12.43
CA GLY A 100 11.23 -31.18 -12.93
C GLY A 100 10.67 -29.83 -13.37
N ALA A 101 9.34 -29.66 -13.41
CA ALA A 101 8.67 -28.41 -13.81
C ALA A 101 8.04 -27.68 -12.62
N ASP A 102 8.02 -26.35 -12.66
CA ASP A 102 7.32 -25.53 -11.67
C ASP A 102 5.81 -25.78 -11.74
N GLN A 103 5.23 -26.15 -10.61
CA GLN A 103 3.79 -26.45 -10.45
C GLN A 103 3.01 -25.27 -9.86
N ILE A 104 3.73 -24.24 -9.41
CA ILE A 104 3.20 -22.95 -9.00
C ILE A 104 3.82 -21.84 -9.86
N LYS A 105 3.17 -20.68 -9.92
CA LYS A 105 3.87 -19.45 -10.34
C LYS A 105 5.08 -19.28 -9.41
N PRO A 106 6.33 -19.17 -9.91
CA PRO A 106 7.47 -18.91 -9.05
C PRO A 106 7.28 -17.60 -8.29
N LEU A 107 7.56 -17.60 -6.98
CA LEU A 107 7.36 -16.44 -6.11
C LEU A 107 8.71 -15.70 -5.95
N PRO A 108 8.89 -14.50 -6.54
CA PRO A 108 10.08 -13.70 -6.29
C PRO A 108 10.11 -13.21 -4.85
N ILE A 109 11.26 -13.38 -4.21
CA ILE A 109 11.50 -12.95 -2.83
C ILE A 109 12.64 -11.92 -2.81
N THR A 110 12.43 -10.80 -2.13
CA THR A 110 13.48 -9.83 -1.82
C THR A 110 13.67 -9.76 -0.32
N VAL A 111 14.89 -9.91 0.16
CA VAL A 111 15.24 -9.83 1.57
C VAL A 111 15.89 -8.48 1.85
N VAL A 112 15.38 -7.77 2.86
CA VAL A 112 15.84 -6.45 3.30
C VAL A 112 16.33 -6.47 4.75
N SER A 113 17.01 -5.41 5.16
CA SER A 113 17.60 -5.27 6.50
C SER A 113 16.70 -4.54 7.51
N ASN A 114 15.62 -3.89 7.08
CA ASN A 114 14.68 -3.20 7.96
C ASN A 114 13.64 -4.16 8.56
N ASN A 115 13.10 -3.86 9.74
CA ASN A 115 12.13 -4.71 10.45
C ASN A 115 10.73 -4.72 9.84
N ASP A 116 10.49 -3.82 8.88
CA ASP A 116 9.17 -3.56 8.33
C ASP A 116 8.87 -4.43 7.11
N ALA A 117 9.87 -5.16 6.58
CA ALA A 117 9.75 -5.95 5.37
C ALA A 117 9.24 -5.13 4.17
N ARG A 118 9.88 -3.97 3.96
CA ARG A 118 9.63 -3.06 2.83
C ARG A 118 10.92 -2.73 2.09
N GLN A 119 10.84 -2.43 0.81
CA GLN A 119 12.00 -2.12 -0.01
C GLN A 119 12.38 -0.64 0.05
N ILE A 120 11.42 0.24 0.31
CA ILE A 120 11.65 1.67 0.49
C ILE A 120 11.84 1.95 1.97
N GLY A 121 13.01 2.47 2.31
CA GLY A 121 13.41 2.65 3.69
C GLY A 121 12.77 3.87 4.35
N ASN A 122 13.31 4.20 5.52
CA ASN A 122 12.88 5.39 6.25
C ASN A 122 13.44 6.63 5.57
N THR A 123 14.72 6.60 5.20
CA THR A 123 15.43 7.77 4.70
C THR A 123 14.94 8.12 3.30
N LEU A 124 14.89 9.41 2.97
CA LEU A 124 14.51 9.87 1.63
C LEU A 124 15.46 9.25 0.58
N GLY A 125 14.87 8.57 -0.40
CA GLY A 125 15.61 7.89 -1.46
C GLY A 125 16.26 6.56 -1.07
N GLU A 126 16.05 6.06 0.16
CA GLU A 126 16.46 4.71 0.56
C GLU A 126 15.55 3.68 -0.12
N ILE A 127 16.13 2.84 -0.98
CA ILE A 127 15.37 1.87 -1.79
C ILE A 127 16.31 0.74 -2.24
N THR A 128 15.79 -0.48 -2.37
CA THR A 128 16.53 -1.60 -2.97
C THR A 128 16.90 -1.32 -4.42
N SER A 129 18.05 -1.82 -4.89
CA SER A 129 18.51 -1.58 -6.26
C SER A 129 17.49 -2.03 -7.31
N LYS A 130 16.88 -3.21 -7.11
CA LYS A 130 15.86 -3.72 -8.03
C LYS A 130 14.63 -2.80 -8.11
N LEU A 131 14.06 -2.38 -6.98
CA LEU A 131 12.89 -1.51 -7.00
C LEU A 131 13.23 -0.14 -7.56
N ARG A 132 14.45 0.36 -7.32
CA ARG A 132 14.94 1.60 -7.95
C ARG A 132 14.88 1.48 -9.47
N ASP A 133 15.46 0.43 -10.04
CA ASP A 133 15.47 0.21 -11.49
C ASP A 133 14.07 0.09 -12.08
N ASP A 134 13.15 -0.55 -11.34
CA ASP A 134 11.76 -0.68 -11.75
C ASP A 134 11.04 0.69 -11.69
N ILE A 135 11.25 1.49 -10.64
CA ILE A 135 10.68 2.85 -10.51
C ILE A 135 11.22 3.81 -11.57
N GLN A 136 12.49 3.72 -11.98
CA GLN A 136 13.05 4.60 -13.01
C GLN A 136 12.29 4.50 -14.34
N LYS A 137 11.76 3.32 -14.66
CA LYS A 137 11.04 3.04 -15.91
C LYS A 137 9.59 3.54 -15.91
N LEU A 138 9.06 3.93 -14.75
CA LEU A 138 7.67 4.34 -14.58
C LEU A 138 7.50 5.84 -14.76
N SER A 139 6.27 6.28 -15.06
CA SER A 139 5.90 7.69 -14.88
C SER A 139 6.01 8.06 -13.39
N LEU A 140 6.14 9.34 -13.05
CA LEU A 140 6.16 9.76 -11.64
C LEU A 140 4.91 9.29 -10.90
N ARG A 141 3.72 9.38 -11.50
CA ARG A 141 2.47 8.92 -10.88
C ARG A 141 2.48 7.42 -10.59
N ASP A 142 2.95 6.61 -11.53
CA ASP A 142 3.01 5.16 -11.32
C ASP A 142 4.09 4.80 -10.30
N ALA A 143 5.21 5.52 -10.28
CA ALA A 143 6.21 5.38 -9.24
C ALA A 143 5.64 5.68 -7.85
N VAL A 144 4.84 6.75 -7.69
CA VAL A 144 4.14 7.05 -6.43
C VAL A 144 3.24 5.91 -5.99
N ILE A 145 2.54 5.25 -6.93
CA ILE A 145 1.72 4.08 -6.60
C ILE A 145 2.58 2.88 -6.18
N GLU A 146 3.72 2.64 -6.83
CA GLU A 146 4.64 1.58 -6.41
C GLU A 146 5.23 1.83 -5.02
N VAL A 147 5.55 3.09 -4.69
CA VAL A 147 5.97 3.49 -3.34
C VAL A 147 4.87 3.18 -2.32
N ALA A 148 3.64 3.56 -2.63
CA ALA A 148 2.49 3.33 -1.76
C ALA A 148 2.21 1.82 -1.55
N ARG A 149 2.36 1.00 -2.61
CA ARG A 149 2.17 -0.46 -2.54
C ARG A 149 3.21 -1.15 -1.67
N ASP A 150 4.48 -0.78 -1.80
CA ASP A 150 5.55 -1.33 -0.96
C ASP A 150 5.25 -1.09 0.53
N GLN A 151 4.80 0.13 0.85
CA GLN A 151 4.40 0.47 2.22
C GLN A 151 3.12 -0.28 2.66
N MET A 152 2.10 -0.37 1.81
CA MET A 152 0.81 -1.00 2.11
C MET A 152 0.93 -2.51 2.37
N ASN A 153 1.90 -3.18 1.74
CA ASN A 153 2.13 -4.60 1.96
C ASN A 153 3.13 -4.87 3.09
N SER A 154 3.80 -3.84 3.62
CA SER A 154 4.77 -3.98 4.71
C SER A 154 4.13 -4.23 6.08
N ALA A 155 4.95 -4.58 7.08
CA ALA A 155 4.51 -4.72 8.46
C ALA A 155 3.94 -3.43 9.06
N ILE A 156 4.29 -2.27 8.49
CA ILE A 156 3.78 -0.97 8.93
C ILE A 156 2.27 -0.88 8.68
N SER A 157 1.82 -1.35 7.52
CA SER A 157 0.39 -1.36 7.17
C SER A 157 -0.42 -2.29 8.07
N ILE A 158 0.17 -3.42 8.49
CA ILE A 158 -0.51 -4.51 9.21
C ILE A 158 -0.59 -4.25 10.74
N GLY A 159 -0.12 -3.09 11.21
CA GLY A 159 -0.57 -2.53 12.49
C GLY A 159 -0.05 -3.22 13.76
N HIS A 160 1.27 -3.36 13.92
CA HIS A 160 1.86 -3.75 15.22
C HIS A 160 1.86 -2.63 16.28
N SER A 161 1.55 -1.39 15.92
CA SER A 161 1.39 -0.28 16.87
C SER A 161 -0.08 0.12 16.98
N GLN A 162 -0.63 0.12 18.20
CA GLN A 162 -1.99 0.57 18.54
C GLN A 162 -2.32 1.99 18.06
N ASN A 163 -1.31 2.73 17.59
CA ASN A 163 -1.45 4.11 17.18
C ASN A 163 -1.64 4.28 15.65
N GLY A 164 -1.72 3.20 14.86
CA GLY A 164 -2.21 3.26 13.48
C GLY A 164 -1.37 4.09 12.50
N PHE A 165 -0.11 4.38 12.84
CA PHE A 165 0.72 5.29 12.05
C PHE A 165 1.62 4.54 11.08
N GLY A 166 1.50 4.91 9.80
CA GLY A 166 2.56 4.64 8.86
C GLY A 166 3.78 5.47 9.25
N VAL A 167 4.92 4.83 9.55
CA VAL A 167 6.14 5.56 9.95
C VAL A 167 6.72 6.27 8.71
N TYR A 168 6.24 7.48 8.45
CA TYR A 168 6.66 8.35 7.33
C TYR A 168 7.71 9.39 7.75
N MET A 169 8.49 9.13 8.81
CA MET A 169 9.46 10.08 9.38
C MET A 169 8.87 11.46 9.74
N LYS A 170 7.68 11.50 10.31
CA LYS A 170 7.08 12.75 10.81
C LYS A 170 6.77 12.62 12.30
N SER A 171 6.94 13.73 13.01
CA SER A 171 6.59 13.86 14.43
C SER A 171 5.17 13.36 14.67
N ASP A 172 4.93 12.70 15.81
CA ASP A 172 3.58 12.31 16.27
C ASP A 172 2.62 13.51 16.37
N THR A 173 3.13 14.75 16.42
CA THR A 173 2.28 15.95 16.36
C THR A 173 1.71 16.24 14.97
N LEU A 174 2.15 15.49 13.94
CA LEU A 174 1.82 15.66 12.52
C LEU A 174 0.96 14.48 11.99
N ASN A 175 0.23 13.81 12.90
CA ASN A 175 -0.63 12.63 12.73
C ASN A 175 -1.81 12.81 11.75
N TRP A 176 -1.56 13.23 10.53
CA TRP A 176 -2.63 13.71 9.66
C TRP A 176 -2.71 12.86 8.39
N CYS A 177 -3.94 12.64 7.94
CA CYS A 177 -4.32 11.64 6.94
C CYS A 177 -3.54 11.69 5.61
N GLY A 178 -3.16 12.88 5.13
CA GLY A 178 -2.42 13.01 3.87
C GLY A 178 -0.90 13.01 4.01
N ALA A 179 -0.35 12.77 5.21
CA ALA A 179 1.08 12.57 5.41
C ALA A 179 1.62 11.39 4.59
N PHE A 180 0.83 10.31 4.49
CA PHE A 180 1.14 9.16 3.65
C PHE A 180 1.27 9.54 2.17
N ALA A 181 0.26 10.24 1.63
CA ALA A 181 0.25 10.65 0.24
C ALA A 181 1.44 11.56 -0.07
N TYR A 182 1.71 12.54 0.80
CA TYR A 182 2.90 13.39 0.66
C TYR A 182 4.19 12.57 0.65
N TRP A 183 4.37 11.65 1.59
CA TRP A 183 5.56 10.81 1.69
C TRP A 183 5.77 9.96 0.43
N CYS A 184 4.70 9.41 -0.15
CA CYS A 184 4.80 8.65 -1.40
C CYS A 184 5.27 9.53 -2.56
N TRP A 185 4.72 10.75 -2.67
CA TRP A 185 5.14 11.73 -3.67
C TRP A 185 6.59 12.18 -3.48
N ASP A 186 7.00 12.42 -2.24
CA ASP A 186 8.35 12.87 -1.89
C ASP A 186 9.40 11.81 -2.22
N GLN A 187 9.15 10.55 -1.83
CA GLN A 187 10.03 9.42 -2.13
C GLN A 187 10.11 9.17 -3.64
N ALA A 188 8.98 9.09 -4.34
CA ALA A 188 8.97 8.82 -5.77
C ALA A 188 9.70 9.92 -6.56
N ALA A 189 9.42 11.18 -6.25
CA ALA A 189 10.08 12.32 -6.89
C ALA A 189 11.59 12.29 -6.63
N PHE A 190 12.01 12.07 -5.38
CA PHE A 190 13.43 11.97 -5.05
C PHE A 190 14.13 10.81 -5.78
N ILE A 191 13.52 9.63 -5.78
CA ILE A 191 14.09 8.46 -6.47
C ILE A 191 14.25 8.73 -7.96
N LYS A 192 13.26 9.38 -8.60
CA LYS A 192 13.27 9.73 -10.02
C LYS A 192 14.12 10.96 -10.37
N GLY A 193 14.59 11.72 -9.38
CA GLY A 193 15.26 13.00 -9.61
C GLY A 193 14.31 14.09 -10.15
N GLU A 194 13.02 13.96 -9.89
CA GLU A 194 11.98 14.92 -10.28
C GLU A 194 11.59 15.82 -9.11
N THR A 195 10.90 16.93 -9.40
CA THR A 195 10.39 17.82 -8.35
C THR A 195 9.10 17.27 -7.77
N ASN A 196 9.01 17.16 -6.44
CA ASN A 196 7.74 16.85 -5.78
C ASN A 196 6.77 18.04 -5.96
N PRO A 197 5.62 17.86 -6.65
CA PRO A 197 4.70 18.96 -6.95
C PRO A 197 4.06 19.56 -5.68
N PHE A 198 4.08 18.83 -4.57
CA PHE A 198 3.55 19.29 -3.28
C PHE A 198 4.60 19.98 -2.41
N ALA A 199 5.88 19.98 -2.79
CA ALA A 199 6.95 20.56 -1.96
C ALA A 199 6.90 22.10 -1.90
N SER A 200 6.45 22.77 -2.97
CA SER A 200 6.46 24.23 -3.08
C SER A 200 5.49 24.94 -2.12
N GLY A 201 4.45 24.24 -1.66
CA GLY A 201 3.57 24.73 -0.60
C GLY A 201 4.08 24.48 0.81
N GLY A 202 5.27 23.88 0.94
CA GLY A 202 5.79 23.31 2.17
C GLY A 202 5.39 21.84 2.32
N ASN A 203 6.13 21.09 3.14
CA ASN A 203 5.90 19.66 3.37
C ASN A 203 4.57 19.34 4.10
N GLU A 204 3.78 20.38 4.41
CA GLU A 204 2.57 20.34 5.21
C GLU A 204 1.25 20.47 4.44
N VAL A 205 1.30 20.77 3.13
CA VAL A 205 0.09 21.10 2.37
C VAL A 205 -0.93 19.98 2.32
N LEU A 206 -0.48 18.73 2.30
CA LEU A 206 -1.37 17.57 2.29
C LEU A 206 -1.71 17.08 3.70
N TRP A 207 -1.23 17.72 4.77
CA TRP A 207 -1.50 17.19 6.10
C TRP A 207 -2.98 17.22 6.39
N SER A 208 -3.68 18.32 6.13
CA SER A 208 -5.14 18.38 6.25
C SER A 208 -5.78 18.71 4.92
N PRO A 209 -7.04 18.28 4.74
CA PRO A 209 -7.79 18.69 3.56
C PRO A 209 -7.95 20.22 3.45
N GLN A 210 -8.09 20.92 4.57
CA GLN A 210 -8.24 22.37 4.60
C GLN A 210 -7.00 23.07 4.04
N ARG A 211 -5.81 22.65 4.48
CA ARG A 211 -4.54 23.17 3.96
C ARG A 211 -4.37 22.86 2.47
N ALA A 212 -4.74 21.65 2.05
CA ALA A 212 -4.65 21.24 0.66
C ALA A 212 -5.55 22.11 -0.24
N ILE A 213 -6.77 22.44 0.23
CA ILE A 213 -7.71 23.33 -0.46
C ILE A 213 -7.19 24.76 -0.51
N GLU A 214 -6.78 25.31 0.64
CA GLU A 214 -6.26 26.68 0.73
C GLU A 214 -5.04 26.89 -0.17
N TRP A 215 -4.16 25.90 -0.24
CA TRP A 215 -3.01 25.92 -1.13
C TRP A 215 -3.39 25.71 -2.59
N GLY A 216 -4.24 24.71 -2.90
CA GLY A 216 -4.66 24.40 -4.27
C GLY A 216 -5.53 25.48 -4.93
N ARG A 217 -6.16 26.37 -4.15
CA ARG A 217 -6.93 27.53 -4.65
C ARG A 217 -6.07 28.70 -5.08
N LYS A 218 -4.79 28.75 -4.72
CA LYS A 218 -3.91 29.89 -5.07
C LYS A 218 -3.60 29.84 -6.56
N PRO A 219 -3.71 30.95 -7.32
CA PRO A 219 -3.37 30.98 -8.74
C PRO A 219 -1.92 30.58 -9.04
N SER A 220 -1.01 30.76 -8.07
CA SER A 220 0.40 30.40 -8.16
C SER A 220 0.68 28.93 -7.82
N SER A 221 -0.34 28.14 -7.51
CA SER A 221 -0.17 26.75 -7.07
C SER A 221 0.20 25.85 -8.25
N PRO A 222 1.15 24.92 -8.12
CA PRO A 222 1.51 23.97 -9.18
C PRO A 222 0.49 22.81 -9.27
N VAL A 223 -0.75 23.03 -8.86
CA VAL A 223 -1.82 22.04 -8.90
C VAL A 223 -3.10 22.67 -9.41
N ASN A 224 -3.93 21.86 -10.05
CA ASN A 224 -5.32 22.18 -10.29
C ASN A 224 -6.19 21.54 -9.23
N MET A 225 -7.06 22.35 -8.63
CA MET A 225 -8.08 21.83 -7.73
C MET A 225 -9.40 21.66 -8.49
N TRP A 226 -9.88 20.41 -8.58
CA TRP A 226 -11.13 20.06 -9.24
C TRP A 226 -12.18 19.71 -8.19
N ARG A 227 -13.39 20.24 -8.39
CA ARG A 227 -14.54 20.17 -7.47
C ARG A 227 -14.26 20.71 -6.07
N VAL A 228 -14.54 21.99 -5.88
CA VAL A 228 -14.98 22.48 -4.58
C VAL A 228 -16.23 23.33 -4.82
N ASP A 229 -17.39 22.71 -4.63
CA ASP A 229 -18.73 23.33 -4.60
C ASP A 229 -19.45 23.69 -5.92
N THR A 230 -18.90 23.49 -7.12
CA THR A 230 -19.63 23.79 -8.37
C THR A 230 -19.74 22.60 -9.33
N ASN A 231 -20.86 22.54 -10.06
CA ASN A 231 -21.12 21.58 -11.15
C ASN A 231 -20.23 21.82 -12.40
N GLU A 232 -19.22 22.68 -12.31
CA GLU A 232 -18.45 23.13 -13.48
C GLU A 232 -17.10 22.42 -13.60
N GLY A 233 -16.74 22.08 -14.85
CA GLY A 233 -15.42 21.61 -15.24
C GLY A 233 -15.09 20.15 -14.95
N TYR A 234 -15.89 19.44 -14.15
CA TYR A 234 -15.56 18.06 -13.78
C TYR A 234 -15.89 17.05 -14.88
N SER A 235 -14.88 16.29 -15.33
CA SER A 235 -15.07 15.03 -16.03
C SER A 235 -14.28 13.94 -15.31
N PRO A 236 -14.87 12.77 -14.99
CA PRO A 236 -14.12 11.60 -14.54
C PRO A 236 -12.95 11.25 -15.47
N ALA A 237 -13.04 11.60 -16.76
CA ALA A 237 -11.97 11.39 -17.73
C ALA A 237 -10.69 12.19 -17.45
N ASN A 238 -10.78 13.25 -16.63
CA ASN A 238 -9.63 14.11 -16.29
C ASN A 238 -8.90 13.64 -15.03
N LEU A 239 -9.49 12.71 -14.26
CA LEU A 239 -8.86 12.17 -13.06
C LEU A 239 -7.80 11.15 -13.44
N LYS A 240 -6.69 11.16 -12.70
CA LYS A 240 -5.55 10.30 -12.97
C LYS A 240 -5.08 9.59 -11.70
N ARG A 241 -4.39 8.45 -11.87
CA ARG A 241 -3.71 7.76 -10.76
C ARG A 241 -2.77 8.73 -10.03
N ALA A 242 -2.64 8.51 -8.74
CA ALA A 242 -1.89 9.32 -7.79
C ALA A 242 -2.40 10.76 -7.56
N ASP A 243 -3.52 11.18 -8.17
CA ASP A 243 -4.19 12.43 -7.77
C ASP A 243 -4.59 12.37 -6.29
N ILE A 244 -4.57 13.51 -5.62
CA ILE A 244 -4.96 13.62 -4.22
C ILE A 244 -6.48 13.76 -4.14
N VAL A 245 -7.11 12.94 -3.31
CA VAL A 245 -8.53 13.00 -3.01
C VAL A 245 -8.71 13.60 -1.63
N LEU A 246 -9.56 14.61 -1.54
CA LEU A 246 -10.06 15.15 -0.29
C LEU A 246 -11.46 14.60 -0.06
N VAL A 247 -11.77 14.19 1.16
CA VAL A 247 -13.03 13.52 1.51
C VAL A 247 -13.77 14.34 2.56
N ARG A 248 -15.01 14.71 2.27
CA ARG A 248 -15.94 15.32 3.24
C ARG A 248 -16.51 14.26 4.17
N ALA A 249 -16.75 14.66 5.41
CA ALA A 249 -17.57 13.87 6.31
C ALA A 249 -19.05 14.16 6.14
N ASN A 250 -19.86 13.16 6.48
CA ASN A 250 -21.23 13.40 6.91
C ASN A 250 -21.22 14.01 8.31
N THR A 251 -22.19 14.89 8.59
CA THR A 251 -22.36 15.57 9.90
C THR A 251 -22.46 14.63 11.11
N ARG A 252 -22.65 13.32 10.90
CA ARG A 252 -22.86 12.32 11.95
C ARG A 252 -21.64 11.46 12.33
N ASP A 253 -20.54 11.51 11.60
CA ASP A 253 -19.46 10.48 11.74
C ASP A 253 -18.18 10.97 12.45
N TRP A 254 -18.31 11.85 13.45
CA TRP A 254 -17.16 12.30 14.25
C TRP A 254 -17.31 11.97 15.74
N LYS A 255 -16.38 11.17 16.25
CA LYS A 255 -16.06 11.01 17.67
C LYS A 255 -14.55 11.25 17.79
N GLY A 256 -14.11 12.29 18.51
CA GLY A 256 -12.79 12.25 19.13
C GLY A 256 -11.79 13.40 19.01
N GLU A 257 -12.12 14.62 18.57
CA GLU A 257 -11.19 15.78 18.72
C GLU A 257 -11.92 17.10 19.05
N ASP A 258 -11.14 18.08 19.51
CA ASP A 258 -11.51 19.36 20.16
C ASP A 258 -12.44 20.27 19.33
N GLU A 259 -13.63 20.56 19.87
CA GLU A 259 -14.69 21.39 19.27
C GLU A 259 -14.27 22.85 19.01
N SER A 260 -13.21 23.34 19.66
CA SER A 260 -12.78 24.74 19.59
C SER A 260 -12.14 25.15 18.25
N LYS A 261 -11.80 24.18 17.38
CA LYS A 261 -11.23 24.42 16.04
C LYS A 261 -12.23 24.26 14.90
N ARG A 262 -13.52 24.17 15.21
CA ARG A 262 -14.60 24.08 14.21
C ARG A 262 -14.59 25.30 13.28
N PRO A 263 -14.37 25.17 11.96
CA PRO A 263 -14.83 26.20 11.04
C PRO A 263 -16.37 26.20 11.08
N PRO A 264 -17.04 27.36 11.11
CA PRO A 264 -18.49 27.42 11.23
C PRO A 264 -19.13 26.85 9.96
N GLY A 265 -19.81 25.70 10.08
CA GLY A 265 -20.60 25.09 9.00
C GLY A 265 -20.90 23.60 9.22
N PRO A 266 -21.93 23.04 8.54
CA PRO A 266 -22.28 21.61 8.61
C PRO A 266 -21.42 20.71 7.71
N TRP A 267 -20.51 21.26 6.88
CA TRP A 267 -19.78 20.48 5.86
C TRP A 267 -18.27 20.60 6.07
N TYR A 268 -17.64 19.59 6.70
CA TYR A 268 -16.19 19.58 6.95
C TYR A 268 -15.47 18.50 6.14
N TRP A 269 -14.21 18.77 5.78
CA TRP A 269 -13.32 17.80 5.14
C TRP A 269 -12.57 16.99 6.20
N LYS A 270 -12.63 15.66 6.10
CA LYS A 270 -12.16 14.70 7.11
C LYS A 270 -10.88 13.98 6.73
N HIS A 271 -10.64 13.77 5.44
CA HIS A 271 -9.56 12.89 5.00
C HIS A 271 -8.88 13.36 3.73
N VAL A 272 -7.58 13.07 3.62
CA VAL A 272 -6.76 13.20 2.41
C VAL A 272 -6.22 11.83 2.08
N CYS A 273 -6.46 11.36 0.86
CA CYS A 273 -5.92 10.11 0.35
C CYS A 273 -5.50 10.26 -1.10
N MET A 274 -5.05 9.17 -1.72
CA MET A 274 -4.52 9.19 -3.07
C MET A 274 -5.30 8.23 -3.98
N ILE A 275 -5.57 8.62 -5.22
CA ILE A 275 -6.24 7.74 -6.20
C ILE A 275 -5.32 6.57 -6.56
N HIS A 276 -5.81 5.36 -6.33
CA HIS A 276 -5.20 4.12 -6.84
C HIS A 276 -5.70 3.79 -8.23
N SER A 277 -7.01 3.74 -8.44
CA SER A 277 -7.62 3.45 -9.74
C SER A 277 -9.04 4.02 -9.84
N ILE A 278 -9.52 4.13 -11.07
CA ILE A 278 -10.84 4.68 -11.39
C ILE A 278 -11.50 3.77 -12.42
N SER A 279 -12.78 3.44 -12.20
CA SER A 279 -13.57 2.64 -13.11
C SER A 279 -15.04 3.07 -13.03
N GLY A 280 -15.52 3.77 -14.07
CA GLY A 280 -16.88 4.32 -14.08
C GLY A 280 -17.08 5.35 -12.96
N ASP A 281 -18.08 5.12 -12.11
CA ASP A 281 -18.35 5.95 -10.92
C ASP A 281 -17.48 5.58 -9.72
N THR A 282 -16.76 4.46 -9.78
CA THR A 282 -15.98 3.94 -8.66
C THR A 282 -14.55 4.48 -8.70
N VAL A 283 -14.08 4.96 -7.54
CA VAL A 283 -12.67 5.31 -7.29
C VAL A 283 -12.16 4.47 -6.14
N LEU A 284 -11.05 3.78 -6.38
CA LEU A 284 -10.27 3.15 -5.31
C LEU A 284 -9.21 4.15 -4.84
N THR A 285 -9.16 4.42 -3.54
CA THR A 285 -8.15 5.27 -2.93
C THR A 285 -7.23 4.47 -2.01
N MET A 286 -5.95 4.86 -1.95
CA MET A 286 -4.99 4.42 -0.96
C MET A 286 -5.01 5.39 0.21
N ASP A 287 -5.54 4.92 1.34
CA ASP A 287 -5.78 5.72 2.54
C ASP A 287 -4.77 5.36 3.61
N GLY A 288 -4.02 6.35 4.08
CA GLY A 288 -3.13 6.21 5.23
C GLY A 288 -3.82 6.53 6.55
N ASN A 289 -3.18 6.18 7.66
CA ASN A 289 -3.59 6.46 9.03
C ASN A 289 -5.03 6.02 9.34
N GLN A 290 -5.41 4.82 8.90
CA GLN A 290 -6.77 4.29 9.03
C GLN A 290 -7.04 3.57 10.37
N GLY A 291 -6.04 3.55 11.27
CA GLY A 291 -6.14 2.87 12.56
C GLY A 291 -5.94 1.35 12.47
N PHE A 292 -6.14 0.65 13.59
CA PHE A 292 -6.08 -0.81 13.64
C PHE A 292 -7.33 -1.44 12.98
N PRO A 293 -7.24 -2.59 12.27
CA PRO A 293 -6.07 -3.46 12.09
C PRO A 293 -5.17 -3.12 10.91
N GLN A 294 -5.52 -2.14 10.08
CA GLN A 294 -4.76 -1.78 8.88
C GLN A 294 -4.57 -0.28 8.82
N ALA A 295 -3.34 0.16 9.05
CA ALA A 295 -2.96 1.57 9.02
C ALA A 295 -3.03 2.15 7.61
N ILE A 296 -2.86 1.32 6.57
CA ILE A 296 -2.96 1.70 5.17
C ILE A 296 -3.87 0.70 4.46
N LYS A 297 -4.88 1.17 3.72
CA LYS A 297 -5.79 0.27 2.99
C LYS A 297 -6.32 0.90 1.72
N ILE A 298 -6.83 0.04 0.83
CA ILE A 298 -7.64 0.46 -0.30
C ILE A 298 -9.07 0.71 0.19
N VAL A 299 -9.65 1.85 -0.19
CA VAL A 299 -11.03 2.22 0.11
C VAL A 299 -11.77 2.49 -1.20
N GLU A 300 -12.93 1.88 -1.35
CA GLU A 300 -13.83 2.16 -2.46
C GLU A 300 -14.68 3.39 -2.16
N ARG A 301 -14.80 4.29 -3.15
CA ARG A 301 -15.55 5.55 -3.08
C ARG A 301 -16.33 5.77 -4.37
N SER A 302 -17.37 6.58 -4.30
CA SER A 302 -18.19 6.96 -5.46
C SER A 302 -17.97 8.42 -5.86
N LEU A 303 -17.81 8.67 -7.15
CA LEU A 303 -17.69 10.01 -7.74
C LEU A 303 -19.01 10.79 -7.72
N SER A 304 -20.12 10.08 -7.68
CA SER A 304 -21.47 10.63 -7.62
C SER A 304 -21.96 10.87 -6.19
N GLU A 305 -21.24 10.36 -5.18
CA GLU A 305 -21.62 10.48 -3.77
C GLU A 305 -21.67 11.94 -3.29
N LYS A 306 -22.78 12.30 -2.63
CA LYS A 306 -23.02 13.62 -2.04
C LYS A 306 -23.22 13.51 -0.53
N VAL A 307 -22.89 14.58 0.20
CA VAL A 307 -23.40 14.73 1.58
C VAL A 307 -24.91 14.98 1.52
N ASP A 308 -25.65 14.60 2.57
CA ASP A 308 -27.12 14.63 2.58
C ASP A 308 -27.68 15.98 2.13
N GLY A 309 -28.32 16.00 0.94
CA GLY A 309 -28.91 17.21 0.34
C GLY A 309 -27.90 18.30 -0.06
N GLY A 310 -26.60 17.99 -0.06
CA GLY A 310 -25.52 18.96 -0.23
C GLY A 310 -24.53 18.63 -1.36
N PRO A 311 -23.30 19.16 -1.28
CA PRO A 311 -22.29 19.01 -2.33
C PRO A 311 -21.74 17.58 -2.43
N TYR A 312 -20.94 17.33 -3.47
CA TYR A 312 -20.19 16.08 -3.60
C TYR A 312 -19.25 15.85 -2.41
N LYS A 313 -19.09 14.58 -2.03
CA LYS A 313 -18.20 14.20 -0.92
C LYS A 313 -16.71 14.32 -1.26
N LEU A 314 -16.35 14.32 -2.54
CA LEU A 314 -14.96 14.28 -2.99
C LEU A 314 -14.55 15.60 -3.66
N ALA A 315 -13.34 16.06 -3.34
CA ALA A 315 -12.58 17.04 -4.12
C ALA A 315 -11.25 16.41 -4.56
N PHE A 316 -10.65 16.95 -5.61
CA PHE A 316 -9.42 16.42 -6.19
C PHE A 316 -8.38 17.52 -6.31
N VAL A 317 -7.15 17.22 -5.90
CA VAL A 317 -5.98 18.07 -6.14
C VAL A 317 -5.08 17.33 -7.13
N HIS A 318 -4.97 17.90 -8.31
CA HIS A 318 -4.26 17.35 -9.46
C HIS A 318 -2.92 18.06 -9.64
N PRO A 319 -1.78 17.40 -9.44
CA PRO A 319 -0.49 18.03 -9.66
C PRO A 319 -0.22 18.26 -11.15
N PHE A 320 0.23 19.46 -11.49
CA PHE A 320 0.85 19.71 -12.79
C PHE A 320 2.20 18.98 -12.79
N LEU A 321 2.31 17.98 -13.65
CA LEU A 321 3.59 17.36 -13.94
C LEU A 321 4.19 18.11 -15.12
N VAL A 322 5.40 18.62 -14.93
CA VAL A 322 6.22 19.24 -15.97
C VAL A 322 7.01 18.15 -16.66
#